data_AF-A0A378A955-F1
#
_entry.id   AF-A0A378A955-F1
#
_cell.length_a   1.000
_cell.length_b   1.000
_cell.length_c   1.000
_cell.angle_alpha   90.00
_cell.angle_beta   90.00
_cell.angle_gamma   90.00
#
_symmetry.space_group_name_H-M   'P 1'
#
loop_
_entity.id
_entity.type
_entity.pdbx_description
1 polymer ?
#
loop_
_entity_poly.entity_id
_entity_poly.type
_entity_poly.pdbx_seq_one_letter_code
_entity_poly.pdbx_strand_id
1 'polypeptide(L)'
;MRTLQYLLGTLFTLGAPAALAADSTITISGYVRDNACAVAGESKDFTVDLQDNAAKQFYAVGATTPPVPFRIVLSPCGTSVTAVKVGFTGVADSINTSLLKLDAGASAAAGMGVEILDQQQSRLPSMRRHPP
;
A
#
# COMPACT_ATOMS: atom_id res chain seq x y z
N MET A 1 -25.57 27.77 97.57
CA MET A 1 -26.20 28.92 96.89
C MET A 1 -25.10 29.78 96.29
N ARG A 2 -24.97 29.76 94.96
CA ARG A 2 -24.47 30.82 94.07
C ARG A 2 -23.98 30.15 92.78
N THR A 3 -24.88 30.09 91.81
CA THR A 3 -24.76 30.80 90.52
C THR A 3 -23.86 30.03 89.56
N LEU A 4 -24.40 29.08 88.78
CA LEU A 4 -25.18 29.34 87.57
C LEU A 4 -24.43 30.21 86.55
N GLN A 5 -23.21 29.81 86.17
CA GLN A 5 -22.43 30.36 85.06
C GLN A 5 -21.53 29.19 84.62
N TYR A 6 -21.59 28.58 83.43
CA TYR A 6 -21.73 29.14 82.10
C TYR A 6 -22.42 28.12 81.20
N LEU A 7 -23.64 28.44 80.82
CA LEU A 7 -24.43 27.78 79.79
C LEU A 7 -23.95 28.31 78.43
N LEU A 8 -22.70 28.04 78.05
CA LEU A 8 -22.15 28.41 76.74
C LEU A 8 -21.03 27.43 76.38
N GLY A 9 -21.34 26.48 75.50
CA GLY A 9 -20.40 25.45 75.10
C GLY A 9 -20.74 24.85 73.75
N THR A 10 -20.77 25.72 72.73
CA THR A 10 -20.52 25.44 71.31
C THR A 10 -21.34 24.33 70.65
N LEU A 11 -22.38 24.76 69.94
CA LEU A 11 -22.95 24.05 68.79
C LEU A 11 -21.81 23.81 67.78
N PHE A 12 -21.29 22.59 67.74
CA PHE A 12 -20.35 22.16 66.71
C PHE A 12 -21.13 22.02 65.41
N THR A 13 -21.19 23.10 64.63
CA THR A 13 -21.77 23.08 63.29
C THR A 13 -20.92 22.15 62.43
N LEU A 14 -21.49 21.00 62.08
CA LEU A 14 -20.92 20.04 61.15
C LEU A 14 -20.91 20.69 59.75
N GLY A 15 -19.90 21.51 59.48
CA GLY A 15 -19.63 22.01 58.13
C GLY A 15 -19.25 20.81 57.27
N ALA A 16 -20.16 20.34 56.42
CA ALA A 16 -19.78 19.44 55.35
C ALA A 16 -18.71 20.16 54.52
N PRO A 17 -17.49 19.61 54.34
CA PRO A 17 -16.57 20.18 53.38
C PRO A 17 -17.27 20.09 52.03
N ALA A 18 -17.47 21.23 51.38
CA ALA A 18 -17.87 21.24 49.98
C ALA A 18 -16.77 20.47 49.22
N ALA A 19 -17.07 19.24 48.82
CA ALA A 19 -16.19 18.46 47.97
C ALA A 19 -16.17 19.16 46.60
N LEU A 20 -15.24 20.10 46.46
CA LEU A 20 -14.92 20.73 45.19
C LEU A 20 -14.28 19.65 44.32
N ALA A 21 -15.10 18.93 43.55
CA ALA A 21 -14.59 18.09 42.48
C ALA A 21 -13.97 19.03 41.45
N ALA A 22 -12.64 18.97 41.32
CA ALA A 22 -11.97 19.67 40.24
C ALA A 22 -12.31 18.96 38.93
N ASP A 23 -12.99 19.66 38.02
CA ASP A 23 -13.27 19.15 36.68
C ASP A 23 -11.94 18.90 35.95
N SER A 24 -11.61 17.62 35.78
CA SER A 24 -10.42 17.20 35.05
C SER A 24 -10.77 17.14 33.57
N THR A 25 -10.31 18.12 32.80
CA THR A 25 -10.47 18.10 31.35
C THR A 25 -9.35 17.26 30.72
N ILE A 26 -9.70 16.11 30.14
CA ILE A 26 -8.76 15.27 29.40
C ILE A 26 -8.87 15.63 27.92
N THR A 27 -7.82 16.22 27.35
CA THR A 27 -7.72 16.47 25.91
C THR A 27 -6.95 15.33 25.25
N ILE A 28 -7.65 14.54 24.44
CA ILE A 28 -7.05 13.47 23.63
C ILE A 28 -6.88 14.01 22.21
N SER A 29 -5.65 13.95 21.70
CA SER A 29 -5.34 14.25 20.30
C SER A 29 -4.63 13.06 19.68
N GLY A 30 -4.87 12.84 18.38
CA GLY A 30 -4.27 11.76 17.63
C GLY A 30 -4.33 12.03 16.15
N TYR A 31 -3.38 11.46 15.42
CA TYR A 31 -3.36 11.51 13.97
C TYR A 31 -3.66 10.13 13.41
N VAL A 32 -4.63 10.04 12.50
CA VAL A 32 -4.79 8.87 11.63
C VAL A 32 -3.97 9.14 10.37
N ARG A 33 -3.10 8.19 9.99
CA ARG A 33 -2.28 8.25 8.79
C ARG A 33 -2.48 6.98 7.98
N ASP A 34 -2.65 7.13 6.68
CA ASP A 34 -2.61 6.00 5.76
C ASP A 34 -1.20 5.42 5.70
N ASN A 35 -1.09 4.10 5.86
CA ASN A 35 0.17 3.36 5.74
C ASN A 35 0.27 2.78 4.33
N ALA A 36 0.60 3.64 3.36
CA ALA A 36 0.81 3.25 1.97
C ALA A 36 2.12 3.83 1.44
N CYS A 37 2.53 3.34 0.26
CA CYS A 37 3.54 4.00 -0.56
C CYS A 37 2.87 4.72 -1.74
N ALA A 38 3.37 5.88 -2.11
CA ALA A 38 3.02 6.52 -3.36
C ALA A 38 3.83 5.93 -4.52
N VAL A 39 3.24 5.81 -5.71
CA VAL A 39 3.99 5.51 -6.93
C VAL A 39 4.72 6.78 -7.35
N ALA A 40 6.05 6.72 -7.47
CA ALA A 40 6.87 7.84 -7.89
C ALA A 40 6.49 8.29 -9.30
N GLY A 41 6.66 9.59 -9.60
CA GLY A 41 6.27 10.16 -10.90
C GLY A 41 6.87 9.40 -12.10
N GLU A 42 8.15 9.03 -12.00
CA GLU A 42 8.87 8.24 -13.01
C GLU A 42 8.34 6.83 -13.24
N SER A 43 7.51 6.32 -12.33
CA SER A 43 6.95 4.96 -12.38
C SER A 43 5.45 4.94 -12.61
N LYS A 44 4.82 6.09 -12.85
CA LYS A 44 3.39 6.16 -13.21
C LYS A 44 3.16 5.75 -14.65
N ASP A 45 3.94 6.35 -15.55
CA ASP A 45 3.84 6.14 -16.99
C ASP A 45 5.25 6.08 -17.56
N PHE A 46 5.64 4.90 -18.04
CA PHE A 46 6.92 4.70 -18.70
C PHE A 46 6.80 3.60 -19.74
N THR A 47 7.70 3.63 -20.72
CA THR A 47 7.80 2.63 -21.77
C THR A 47 9.08 1.83 -21.58
N VAL A 48 8.97 0.51 -21.68
CA VAL A 48 10.13 -0.40 -21.68
C VAL A 48 10.40 -0.78 -23.13
N ASP A 49 11.53 -0.34 -23.67
CA ASP A 49 11.97 -0.71 -25.01
C ASP A 49 12.65 -2.08 -24.97
N LEU A 50 11.95 -3.10 -25.49
CA LEU A 50 12.45 -4.48 -25.59
C LEU A 50 13.54 -4.67 -26.65
N GLN A 51 13.94 -3.59 -27.34
CA GLN A 51 14.95 -3.54 -28.39
C GLN A 51 14.55 -4.31 -29.65
N ASP A 52 15.33 -4.08 -30.71
CA ASP A 52 15.22 -4.82 -31.96
C ASP A 52 15.81 -6.23 -31.80
N ASN A 53 14.98 -7.21 -32.11
CA ASN A 53 15.28 -8.61 -31.92
C ASN A 53 15.21 -9.35 -33.26
N ALA A 54 16.32 -9.97 -33.68
CA ALA A 54 16.36 -10.71 -34.93
C ALA A 54 15.39 -11.90 -34.89
N ALA A 55 14.47 -11.98 -35.87
CA ALA A 55 13.46 -13.05 -35.92
C ALA A 55 14.05 -14.47 -35.89
N LYS A 56 15.26 -14.64 -36.44
CA LYS A 56 16.00 -15.92 -36.45
C LYS A 56 16.31 -16.47 -35.05
N GLN A 57 16.31 -15.64 -34.01
CA GLN A 57 16.55 -16.09 -32.64
C GLN A 57 15.33 -16.84 -32.06
N PHE A 58 14.13 -16.64 -32.60
CA PHE A 58 12.91 -17.35 -32.20
C PHE A 58 12.75 -18.64 -33.02
N TYR A 59 13.77 -19.50 -32.97
CA TYR A 59 13.83 -20.72 -33.79
C TYR A 59 12.93 -21.87 -33.28
N ALA A 60 12.44 -21.78 -32.03
CA ALA A 60 11.58 -22.77 -31.41
C ALA A 60 10.66 -22.14 -30.36
N VAL A 61 9.57 -22.83 -30.03
CA VAL A 61 8.68 -22.44 -28.92
C VAL A 61 9.50 -22.42 -27.61
N GLY A 62 9.36 -21.32 -26.86
CA GLY A 62 10.10 -21.11 -25.62
C GLY A 62 11.45 -20.42 -25.80
N ALA A 63 11.88 -20.10 -27.03
CA ALA A 63 13.00 -19.20 -27.24
C ALA A 63 12.69 -17.80 -26.71
N THR A 64 13.64 -17.20 -25.99
CA THR A 64 13.51 -15.88 -25.35
C THR A 64 14.62 -14.94 -25.79
N THR A 65 14.36 -13.64 -25.65
CA THR A 65 15.36 -12.59 -25.82
C THR A 65 16.15 -12.38 -24.54
N PRO A 66 17.27 -11.65 -24.58
CA PRO A 66 17.87 -11.11 -23.36
C PRO A 66 16.84 -10.31 -22.53
N PRO A 67 16.83 -10.44 -21.20
CA PRO A 67 15.88 -9.72 -20.35
C PRO A 67 16.22 -8.23 -20.29
N VAL A 68 15.18 -7.39 -20.42
CA VAL A 68 15.30 -5.93 -20.28
C VAL A 68 14.84 -5.51 -18.89
N PRO A 69 15.74 -4.98 -18.02
CA PRO A 69 15.37 -4.60 -16.67
C PRO A 69 14.57 -3.29 -16.67
N PHE A 70 13.54 -3.24 -15.83
CA PHE A 70 12.83 -2.02 -15.47
C PHE A 70 12.55 -2.01 -13.96
N ARG A 71 12.18 -0.86 -13.41
CA ARG A 71 11.87 -0.72 -11.98
C ARG A 71 10.61 0.09 -11.77
N ILE A 72 9.87 -0.26 -10.72
CA ILE A 72 8.73 0.52 -10.21
C ILE A 72 9.17 1.09 -8.87
N VAL A 73 9.27 2.42 -8.80
CA VAL A 73 9.70 3.14 -7.60
C VAL A 73 8.48 3.56 -6.80
N LEU A 74 8.48 3.15 -5.53
CA LEU A 74 7.46 3.52 -4.55
C LEU A 74 8.08 4.50 -3.56
N SER A 75 7.70 5.77 -3.65
CA SER A 75 8.19 6.83 -2.79
C SER A 75 7.25 8.05 -2.79
N PRO A 76 6.97 8.67 -1.63
CA PRO A 76 7.36 8.23 -0.29
C PRO A 76 6.52 7.04 0.22
N CYS A 77 7.04 6.31 1.21
CA CYS A 77 6.32 5.26 1.95
C CYS A 77 6.09 5.69 3.40
N GLY A 78 4.91 5.38 3.95
CA GLY A 78 4.64 5.50 5.38
C GLY A 78 5.56 4.61 6.23
N THR A 79 5.90 5.05 7.44
CA THR A 79 6.88 4.36 8.31
C THR A 79 6.46 2.97 8.79
N SER A 80 5.16 2.65 8.72
CA SER A 80 4.65 1.33 9.13
C SER A 80 4.53 0.33 7.97
N VAL A 81 4.93 0.70 6.75
CA VAL A 81 4.90 -0.22 5.60
C VAL A 81 6.05 -1.22 5.70
N THR A 82 5.73 -2.50 5.82
CA THR A 82 6.72 -3.60 5.89
C THR A 82 6.87 -4.37 4.58
N ALA A 83 5.84 -4.37 3.75
CA ALA A 83 5.82 -5.04 2.46
C ALA A 83 4.83 -4.38 1.50
N VAL A 84 5.14 -4.45 0.21
CA VAL A 84 4.22 -4.07 -0.87
C VAL A 84 4.07 -5.25 -1.82
N LYS A 85 2.84 -5.48 -2.30
CA LYS A 85 2.56 -6.45 -3.36
C LYS A 85 2.30 -5.69 -4.66
N VAL A 86 3.03 -6.08 -5.70
CA VAL A 86 2.84 -5.55 -7.05
C VAL A 86 2.24 -6.67 -7.91
N GLY A 87 1.25 -6.32 -8.72
CA GLY A 87 0.62 -7.22 -9.68
C GLY A 87 0.58 -6.58 -11.06
N PHE A 88 0.77 -7.39 -12.10
CA PHE A 88 0.66 -6.95 -13.48
C PHE A 88 -0.66 -7.44 -14.06
N THR A 89 -1.36 -6.54 -14.75
CA THR A 89 -2.60 -6.87 -15.47
C THR A 89 -2.40 -6.55 -16.95
N GLY A 90 -2.96 -7.38 -17.80
CA GLY A 90 -2.92 -7.18 -19.25
C GLY A 90 -3.74 -8.25 -19.95
N VAL A 91 -3.87 -8.10 -21.27
CA VAL A 91 -4.52 -9.12 -22.10
C VAL A 91 -3.55 -10.28 -22.26
N ALA A 92 -3.95 -11.46 -21.79
CA ALA A 92 -3.15 -12.66 -21.94
C ALA A 92 -3.11 -13.12 -23.40
N ASP A 93 -1.99 -13.70 -23.82
CA ASP A 93 -1.88 -14.34 -25.14
C ASP A 93 -2.89 -15.50 -25.27
N SER A 94 -3.43 -15.68 -26.48
CA SER A 94 -4.49 -16.65 -26.73
C SER A 94 -4.04 -18.11 -26.69
N ILE A 95 -2.75 -18.37 -26.88
CA ILE A 95 -2.15 -19.70 -26.89
C ILE A 95 -1.51 -19.97 -25.52
N ASN A 96 -0.70 -19.05 -25.01
CA ASN A 96 -0.05 -19.15 -23.71
C ASN A 96 -0.51 -18.03 -22.77
N THR A 97 -1.48 -18.34 -21.91
CA THR A 97 -2.09 -17.36 -20.98
C THR A 97 -1.15 -16.84 -19.89
N SER A 98 0.08 -17.37 -19.82
CA SER A 98 1.14 -16.86 -18.94
C SER A 98 1.99 -15.77 -19.62
N LEU A 99 1.70 -15.41 -20.87
CA LEU A 99 2.32 -14.32 -21.61
C LEU A 99 1.30 -13.21 -21.87
N LEU A 100 1.79 -11.98 -22.00
CA LEU A 100 1.00 -10.85 -22.48
C LEU A 100 0.93 -10.88 -24.01
N LYS A 101 -0.27 -10.65 -24.53
CA LYS A 101 -0.55 -10.57 -25.96
C LYS A 101 0.11 -9.31 -26.55
N LEU A 102 0.65 -9.45 -27.76
CA LEU A 102 1.08 -8.30 -28.55
C LEU A 102 -0.11 -7.56 -29.16
N ASP A 103 0.01 -6.24 -29.28
CA ASP A 103 -0.98 -5.44 -29.99
C ASP A 103 -1.06 -5.84 -31.46
N ALA A 104 -2.28 -5.87 -31.99
CA ALA A 104 -2.52 -6.26 -33.37
C ALA A 104 -2.20 -5.10 -34.32
N GLY A 105 -1.63 -5.41 -35.49
CA GLY A 105 -1.32 -4.43 -36.52
C GLY A 105 -0.73 -5.09 -37.77
N ALA A 106 -0.68 -4.36 -38.88
CA ALA A 106 -0.16 -4.88 -40.15
C ALA A 106 1.33 -5.32 -40.07
N SER A 107 2.09 -4.72 -39.15
CA SER A 107 3.50 -5.03 -38.89
C SER A 107 3.72 -5.72 -37.54
N ALA A 108 2.66 -6.23 -36.91
CA ALA A 108 2.77 -6.90 -35.62
C ALA A 108 3.46 -8.28 -35.78
N ALA A 109 4.35 -8.60 -34.86
CA ALA A 109 4.93 -9.93 -34.78
C ALA A 109 3.87 -10.97 -34.40
N ALA A 110 4.02 -12.20 -34.89
CA ALA A 110 3.12 -13.32 -34.62
C ALA A 110 3.87 -14.49 -33.97
N GLY A 111 3.16 -15.30 -33.19
CA GLY A 111 3.72 -16.51 -32.56
C GLY A 111 4.56 -16.25 -31.29
N MET A 112 4.45 -15.06 -30.71
CA MET A 112 5.22 -14.63 -29.56
C MET A 112 4.41 -13.67 -28.67
N GLY A 113 4.83 -13.56 -27.41
CA GLY A 113 4.21 -12.68 -26.41
C GLY A 113 5.25 -12.17 -25.41
N VAL A 114 4.85 -11.24 -24.54
CA VAL A 114 5.75 -10.62 -23.56
C VAL A 114 5.64 -11.33 -22.22
N GLU A 115 6.79 -11.66 -21.63
CA GLU A 115 6.90 -12.19 -20.27
C GLU A 115 7.36 -11.10 -19.31
N ILE A 116 6.79 -11.08 -18.10
CA ILE A 116 7.27 -10.24 -17.00
C ILE A 116 7.82 -11.15 -15.91
N LEU A 117 9.06 -10.88 -15.53
CA LEU A 117 9.83 -11.62 -14.53
C LEU A 117 10.03 -10.75 -13.29
N ASP A 118 10.07 -11.38 -12.12
CA ASP A 118 10.55 -10.73 -10.90
C ASP A 118 12.09 -10.72 -10.82
N GLN A 119 12.61 -10.19 -9.72
CA GLN A 119 14.06 -10.11 -9.48
C GLN A 119 14.72 -11.50 -9.37
N GLN A 120 13.95 -12.54 -9.04
CA GLN A 120 14.40 -13.92 -8.95
C GLN A 120 14.28 -14.65 -10.29
N GLN A 121 13.92 -13.96 -11.37
CA GLN A 121 13.64 -14.54 -12.69
C GLN A 121 12.48 -15.55 -12.66
N SER A 122 11.56 -15.39 -11.70
CA SER A 122 10.32 -16.13 -11.68
C SER A 122 9.26 -15.36 -12.47
N ARG A 123 8.49 -16.09 -13.27
CA ARG A 123 7.40 -15.52 -14.05
C ARG A 123 6.31 -15.00 -13.13
N LEU A 124 5.90 -13.75 -13.34
CA LEU A 124 4.77 -13.17 -12.63
C LEU A 124 3.47 -13.58 -13.34
N PRO A 125 2.49 -14.16 -12.63
CA PRO A 125 1.19 -14.44 -13.21
C PRO A 125 0.52 -13.13 -13.66
N SER A 126 0.08 -13.06 -14.91
CA SER A 126 -0.81 -11.98 -15.33
C SER A 126 -2.14 -12.15 -14.60
N MET A 127 -2.50 -11.21 -13.73
CA MET A 127 -3.82 -11.19 -13.12
C MET A 127 -4.83 -10.85 -14.22
N ARG A 128 -5.73 -11.79 -14.56
CA ARG A 128 -6.80 -11.53 -15.53
C ARG A 128 -7.68 -10.43 -14.95
N ARG A 129 -7.85 -9.32 -15.67
CA ARG A 129 -9.03 -8.49 -15.43
C ARG A 129 -10.23 -9.32 -15.88
N HIS A 130 -11.10 -9.68 -14.94
CA HIS A 130 -12.46 -10.05 -15.29
C HIS A 130 -13.09 -8.81 -15.93
N PRO A 131 -13.52 -8.85 -17.21
CA PRO A 131 -14.32 -7.76 -17.75
C PRO A 131 -15.63 -7.66 -16.95
N PRO A 132 -16.19 -6.45 -16.74
CA PRO A 132 -17.52 -6.30 -16.16
C PRO A 132 -18.61 -6.94 -17.02
#